data_AF-A0A926IFF3-F1
#
_entry.id   AF-A0A926IFF3-F1
#
_cell.length_a   1.000
_cell.length_b   1.000
_cell.length_c   1.000
_cell.angle_alpha   90.00
_cell.angle_beta   90.00
_cell.angle_gamma   90.00
#
_symmetry.space_group_name_H-M   'P 1'
#
loop_
_entity.id
_entity.type
_entity.pdbx_description
1 polymer ?
#
loop_
_entity_poly.entity_id
_entity_poly.type
_entity_poly.pdbx_seq_one_letter_code
_entity_poly.pdbx_strand_id
1 'polypeptide(L)' 'MSELEKILVELEDDDCTLQESIEKFKKGIELYKYCNNILKAAEGEVKVLLGDEESLAEFNFFKEDEDEYY' A
#
# COMPACT_ATOMS: atom_id res chain seq x y z
N MET A 1 -3.47 7.68 6.57
CA MET A 1 -4.19 7.86 5.29
C MET A 1 -4.02 9.27 4.72
N SER A 2 -4.32 10.35 5.46
CA SER A 2 -4.23 11.74 4.93
C SER A 2 -2.92 12.10 4.21
N GLU A 3 -1.77 11.60 4.66
CA GLU A 3 -0.50 11.94 4.00
C GLU A 3 -0.24 11.15 2.70
N LEU A 4 -0.76 9.92 2.60
CA LEU A 4 -0.71 9.16 1.35
C LEU A 4 -1.64 9.77 0.29
N GLU A 5 -2.82 10.24 0.71
CA GLU A 5 -3.77 10.96 -0.15
C GLU A 5 -3.18 12.28 -0.65
N LYS A 6 -2.48 13.03 0.21
CA LYS A 6 -1.76 14.25 -0.21
C LYS A 6 -0.69 13.94 -1.26
N ILE A 7 0.09 12.88 -1.06
CA ILE A 7 1.10 12.46 -2.02
C ILE A 7 0.47 12.11 -3.37
N LEU A 8 -0.69 11.45 -3.38
CA LEU A 8 -1.41 11.16 -4.62
C LEU A 8 -1.83 12.43 -5.35
N VAL A 9 -2.43 13.39 -4.65
CA VAL A 9 -2.81 14.69 -5.22
C VAL A 9 -1.58 15.42 -5.78
N GLU A 10 -0.47 15.41 -5.05
CA GLU A 10 0.78 16.05 -5.49
C GLU A 10 1.51 15.32 -6.62
N LEU A 11 1.17 14.06 -6.89
CA LEU A 11 1.70 13.27 -8.01
C LEU A 11 0.86 13.46 -9.28
N GLU A 12 -0.42 13.83 -9.13
CA GLU A 12 -1.34 14.14 -10.22
C GLU A 12 -1.20 15.60 -10.70
N ASP A 13 -0.40 16.41 -10.00
CA ASP A 13 -0.12 17.79 -10.38
C ASP A 13 0.82 17.86 -11.59
N ASP A 14 0.42 18.61 -12.62
CA ASP A 14 1.18 18.82 -13.86
C ASP A 14 2.54 19.51 -13.62
N ASP A 15 2.68 20.25 -12.50
CA ASP A 15 3.93 20.90 -12.13
C ASP A 15 4.92 19.95 -11.42
N CYS A 16 4.54 18.71 -11.12
CA CYS A 16 5.40 17.74 -10.45
C CYS A 16 6.51 17.24 -11.39
N THR A 17 7.75 17.61 -11.08
CA THR A 17 8.90 17.16 -11.88
C THR A 17 9.16 15.66 -11.71
N LEU A 18 9.81 15.04 -12.68
CA LEU A 18 10.16 13.62 -12.62
C LEU A 18 10.92 13.23 -11.34
N GLN A 19 11.84 14.09 -10.88
CA GLN A 19 12.60 13.84 -9.66
C GLN A 19 11.70 13.86 -8.43
N GLU A 20 10.82 14.85 -8.31
CA GLU A 20 9.83 14.94 -7.24
C GLU A 20 8.86 13.76 -7.28
N SER A 21 8.45 13.33 -8.47
CA SER A 21 7.58 12.15 -8.65
C SER A 21 8.23 10.87 -8.11
N ILE A 22 9.53 10.67 -8.36
CA ILE A 22 10.28 9.52 -7.82
C ILE A 22 10.40 9.58 -6.30
N GLU A 23 10.67 10.76 -5.73
CA GLU A 23 10.78 10.94 -4.27
C GLU A 23 9.43 10.72 -3.57
N LYS A 24 8.36 11.32 -4.10
CA LYS A 24 6.98 11.15 -3.63
C LYS A 24 6.52 9.70 -3.74
N PHE A 25 6.83 9.01 -4.83
CA PHE A 25 6.50 7.59 -4.99
C PHE A 25 7.16 6.72 -3.91
N LYS A 26 8.46 6.91 -3.64
CA LYS A 26 9.16 6.20 -2.55
C LYS A 26 8.49 6.42 -1.21
N LYS A 27 8.18 7.68 -0.89
CA LYS A 27 7.46 8.04 0.35
C LYS A 27 6.07 7.41 0.40
N GLY A 28 5.36 7.37 -0.73
CA GLY A 28 4.07 6.72 -0.88
C GLY A 28 4.14 5.22 -0.56
N ILE A 29 5.15 4.51 -1.07
CA ILE A 29 5.38 3.08 -0.78
C ILE A 29 5.64 2.84 0.72
N GLU A 30 6.44 3.68 1.36
CA GLU A 30 6.71 3.57 2.80
C GLU A 30 5.44 3.76 3.63
N LEU A 31 4.65 4.80 3.32
CA LEU A 31 3.38 5.06 4.00
C LEU A 31 2.34 3.97 3.75
N TYR A 32 2.29 3.42 2.54
CA TYR A 32 1.44 2.27 2.20
C TYR A 32 1.79 1.06 3.08
N LYS A 33 3.07 0.68 3.15
CA LYS A 33 3.54 -0.44 3.97
C LYS A 33 3.18 -0.23 5.44
N TYR A 34 3.35 0.99 5.94
CA TYR A 34 2.97 1.35 7.30
C TYR A 34 1.46 1.18 7.55
N CYS A 35 0.61 1.72 6.66
CA CYS A 35 -0.84 1.58 6.78
C CYS A 35 -1.27 0.11 6.71
N ASN A 36 -0.68 -0.67 5.80
CA ASN A 36 -0.96 -2.10 5.68
C ASN A 36 -0.61 -2.85 6.97
N ASN A 37 0.53 -2.55 7.60
CA ASN A 37 0.90 -3.18 8.87
C ASN A 37 -0.11 -2.87 10.00
N ILE A 38 -0.63 -1.64 10.06
CA ILE A 38 -1.69 -1.29 11.02
C ILE A 38 -2.96 -2.09 10.74
N LEU A 39 -3.37 -2.17 9.47
CA LEU A 39 -4.56 -2.93 9.08
C LEU A 39 -4.41 -4.41 9.42
N LYS A 40 -3.25 -5.02 9.15
CA LYS A 40 -2.94 -6.41 9.51
C LYS A 40 -3.00 -6.64 11.03
N ALA A 41 -2.48 -5.71 11.82
CA ALA A 41 -2.56 -5.80 13.28
C ALA A 41 -4.02 -5.76 13.77
N ALA A 42 -4.79 -4.79 13.30
CA ALA A 42 -6.21 -4.67 13.63
C ALA A 42 -7.03 -5.88 13.16
N GLU A 43 -6.74 -6.41 11.97
CA GLU A 43 -7.34 -7.64 11.46
C GLU A 43 -7.02 -8.84 12.37
N GLY A 44 -5.76 -8.97 12.81
CA GLY A 44 -5.33 -9.99 13.76
C GLY A 44 -6.09 -9.92 15.08
N GLU A 45 -6.27 -8.72 15.63
CA GLU A 45 -7.07 -8.51 16.85
C GLU A 45 -8.53 -8.95 16.64
N VAL A 46 -9.14 -8.58 15.51
CA VAL A 46 -10.51 -8.99 15.16
C VAL A 46 -10.63 -10.51 15.01
N LYS A 47 -9.65 -11.17 14.38
CA LYS A 47 -9.64 -12.65 14.24
C LYS A 47 -9.56 -13.37 15.58
N VAL A 48 -8.71 -12.89 16.49
CA VAL A 48 -8.63 -13.44 17.86
C VAL A 48 -9.97 -13.32 18.59
N LEU A 49 -10.68 -12.21 18.39
CA LEU A 49 -12.01 -11.99 18.99
C LEU A 49 -13.11 -12.86 18.37
N LEU A 50 -13.05 -13.11 17.06
CA LEU A 50 -14.06 -13.90 16.34
C LEU A 50 -13.81 -15.41 16.37
N GLY A 51 -12.60 -15.85 16.72
CA GLY A 51 -12.22 -17.26 16.77
C GLY A 51 -12.06 -17.92 15.39
N ASP A 52 -11.99 -17.12 14.32
CA ASP A 52 -11.84 -17.58 12.93
C ASP A 52 -10.36 -17.56 12.48
N GLU A 53 -9.85 -18.73 12.09
CA GLU A 53 -8.50 -18.96 11.55
C GLU A 53 -8.41 -18.75 10.03
N GLU A 54 -9.43 -18.21 9.36
CA GLU A 54 -9.42 -18.15 7.89
C GLU A 54 -8.59 -16.97 7.35
N SER A 55 -7.55 -17.29 6.56
CA SER A 55 -6.60 -16.30 6.03
C SER A 55 -7.18 -15.61 4.79
N LEU A 56 -7.48 -14.32 4.89
CA LEU A 56 -7.71 -13.49 3.71
C LEU A 56 -6.37 -13.29 3.00
N ALA A 57 -6.25 -13.79 1.77
CA ALA A 57 -5.02 -13.75 0.99
C ALA A 57 -4.53 -12.31 0.78
N GLU A 58 -3.24 -12.07 1.06
CA GLU A 58 -2.61 -10.77 0.86
C GLU A 58 -2.62 -10.37 -0.62
N PHE A 59 -3.24 -9.23 -0.94
CA PHE A 59 -3.11 -8.62 -2.27
C PHE A 59 -1.73 -7.95 -2.37
N ASN A 60 -0.74 -8.70 -2.86
CA ASN A 60 0.62 -8.21 -3.04
C ASN A 60 0.72 -7.42 -4.35
N PHE A 61 0.58 -6.10 -4.27
CA PHE A 61 0.74 -5.18 -5.42
C PHE A 61 2.12 -5.25 -6.09
N PHE A 62 3.12 -5.86 -5.44
CA PHE A 62 4.49 -6.02 -5.97
C PHE A 62 4.75 -7.41 -6.57
N LYS A 63 3.75 -8.29 -6.63
CA LYS A 63 3.82 -9.40 -7.58
C LYS A 63 3.57 -8.79 -8.95
N GLU A 64 4.64 -8.35 -9.59
CA GLU A 64 4.66 -8.16 -11.04
C GLU A 64 4.11 -9.45 -11.67
N ASP A 65 3.31 -9.28 -12.72
CA ASP A 65 2.85 -10.34 -13.62
C ASP A 65 4.06 -11.11 -14.18
N GLU A 66 4.58 -12.07 -13.41
CA GLU A 66 5.65 -13.00 -13.83
C GLU A 66 5.07 -14.20 -14.60
N ASP A 67 3.79 -14.15 -15.00
CA ASP A 67 3.05 -15.23 -15.67
C ASP A 67 2.47 -14.84 -17.05
N GLU A 68 3.09 -13.91 -17.78
CA GLU A 68 2.77 -13.69 -19.21
C GLU A 68 4.02 -13.65 -20.10
N TYR A 69 4.80 -14.73 -20.14
CA TYR A 69 5.59 -15.12 -21.33
C TYR A 69 5.90 -16.62 -21.26
N TYR A 70 4.99 -17.45 -21.79
CA TYR A 70 5.23 -18.54 -22.77
C TYR A 70 3.94 -19.28 -23.12
#